data_AF-A0A832JP98-F1
#
_entry.id   AF-A0A832JP98-F1
#
_cell.length_a   1.000
_cell.length_b   1.000
_cell.length_c   1.000
_cell.angle_alpha   90.00
_cell.angle_beta   90.00
_cell.angle_gamma   90.00
#
_symmetry.space_group_name_H-M   'P 1'
#
loop_
_entity.id
_entity.type
_entity.pdbx_description
1 polymer ?
#
loop_
_entity_poly.entity_id
_entity_poly.type
_entity_poly.pdbx_seq_one_letter_code
_entity_poly.pdbx_strand_id
1 'polypeptide(L)'
;MNSDFTLARKVFDVKPPIPLIGHVAFGIIDRGTNLLQIRPTTLCPLSCIFCSVDAGPRTRWRATEYVVGDVDYLLAWFEWAVERKGLGKVHAYIDAAGDPLTYPHIVELVAKLREMPFVETIAMETHGALLTEELAEELDEAGLDRLNLSLDALDPELARTLSGAPWFDVRRVIEVAEYVISSLHMDLLVAPVWVPGVNDAEIPKIIEWTLNVGAGKRWPPLGIQKYELHKYGRKLKGVKPMSWRAFYSALRKWEEQYGVKLVLTPRDFDIVKAKRVPIVFRRFEKVGLKIVGPGWLKGQWLATARGRVVAVVGVEGDPPVGQSVSAIVLRVKDGIYVAHVS
;
A
#
# COMPACT_ATOMS: atom_id res chain seq x y z
N MET A 1 -10.84 16.46 -29.21
CA MET A 1 -11.71 15.26 -29.34
C MET A 1 -10.87 14.02 -29.09
N ASN A 2 -11.06 13.44 -27.91
CA ASN A 2 -11.14 11.99 -27.65
C ASN A 2 -11.58 11.86 -26.20
N SER A 3 -12.88 12.03 -26.04
CA SER A 3 -13.68 11.87 -24.84
C SER A 3 -13.95 10.39 -24.60
N ASP A 4 -12.90 9.62 -24.30
CA ASP A 4 -13.03 8.21 -23.93
C ASP A 4 -12.45 7.99 -22.52
N PHE A 5 -13.08 8.64 -21.54
CA PHE A 5 -12.89 8.41 -20.12
C PHE A 5 -14.13 7.71 -19.52
N THR A 6 -14.61 6.65 -20.15
CA THR A 6 -15.72 5.84 -19.61
C THR A 6 -15.58 4.37 -19.98
N LEU A 7 -14.53 3.72 -19.47
CA LEU A 7 -14.67 2.33 -19.05
C LEU A 7 -14.71 2.35 -17.53
N ALA A 8 -15.91 2.35 -16.97
CA ALA A 8 -16.11 2.01 -15.56
C ALA A 8 -15.38 0.69 -15.33
N ARG A 9 -14.29 0.73 -14.56
CA ARG A 9 -13.43 -0.44 -14.39
C ARG A 9 -14.18 -1.46 -13.57
N LYS A 10 -13.96 -2.74 -13.91
CA LYS A 10 -14.51 -3.85 -13.14
C LYS A 10 -13.94 -3.77 -11.73
N VAL A 11 -14.81 -3.55 -10.74
CA VAL A 11 -14.51 -3.75 -9.32
C VAL A 11 -14.96 -5.16 -8.96
N PHE A 12 -14.05 -5.96 -8.44
CA PHE A 12 -14.32 -7.32 -8.00
C PHE A 12 -14.33 -7.36 -6.47
N ASP A 13 -15.51 -7.63 -5.92
CA ASP A 13 -15.71 -7.85 -4.50
C ASP A 13 -15.15 -9.22 -4.09
N VAL A 14 -14.09 -9.21 -3.27
CA VAL A 14 -13.43 -10.40 -2.76
C VAL A 14 -14.13 -10.83 -1.48
N LYS A 15 -14.89 -11.91 -1.59
CA LYS A 15 -15.74 -12.44 -0.52
C LYS A 15 -15.50 -13.92 -0.27
N PRO A 16 -16.02 -14.49 0.84
CA PRO A 16 -15.95 -15.93 1.07
C PRO A 16 -16.46 -16.73 -0.14
N PRO A 17 -15.80 -17.86 -0.50
CA PRO A 17 -14.72 -18.53 0.22
C PRO A 17 -13.29 -18.18 -0.27
N ILE A 18 -13.08 -17.03 -0.93
CA ILE A 18 -11.76 -16.66 -1.50
C ILE A 18 -10.78 -16.28 -0.38
N PRO A 19 -9.65 -16.99 -0.20
CA PRO A 19 -8.68 -16.64 0.83
C PRO A 19 -8.18 -15.20 0.71
N LEU A 20 -7.88 -14.53 1.82
CA LEU A 20 -7.28 -13.20 1.80
C LEU A 20 -5.77 -13.24 2.02
N ILE A 21 -5.10 -14.26 1.48
CA ILE A 21 -3.64 -14.38 1.55
C ILE A 21 -3.13 -15.15 0.32
N GLY A 22 -1.96 -14.76 -0.19
CA GLY A 22 -1.36 -15.37 -1.37
C GLY A 22 -1.22 -14.44 -2.58
N HIS A 23 -1.84 -13.27 -2.52
CA HIS A 23 -1.84 -12.27 -3.57
C HIS A 23 -1.21 -10.96 -3.10
N VAL A 24 -0.57 -10.20 -3.99
CA VAL A 24 0.07 -8.93 -3.61
C VAL A 24 -0.92 -7.77 -3.46
N ALA A 25 -2.06 -7.81 -4.15
CA ALA A 25 -2.89 -6.62 -4.30
C ALA A 25 -3.88 -6.37 -3.16
N PHE A 26 -4.35 -7.42 -2.48
CA PHE A 26 -5.41 -7.34 -1.47
C PHE A 26 -5.16 -8.38 -0.35
N GLY A 27 -5.88 -8.24 0.76
CA GLY A 27 -5.84 -9.14 1.90
C GLY A 27 -4.63 -8.91 2.80
N ILE A 28 -4.14 -9.98 3.43
CA ILE A 28 -3.07 -9.96 4.41
C ILE A 28 -1.73 -10.29 3.77
N ILE A 29 -0.73 -9.42 3.96
CA ILE A 29 0.64 -9.63 3.46
C ILE A 29 1.60 -9.82 4.61
N ASP A 30 2.34 -10.94 4.57
CA ASP A 30 3.38 -11.26 5.54
C ASP A 30 4.78 -11.21 4.92
N ARG A 31 5.63 -10.33 5.45
CA ARG A 31 7.03 -10.18 5.04
C ARG A 31 8.03 -10.82 6.00
N GLY A 32 7.56 -11.59 6.98
CA GLY A 32 8.40 -12.30 7.97
C GLY A 32 8.81 -11.43 9.16
N THR A 33 7.96 -10.51 9.56
CA THR A 33 8.11 -9.65 10.74
C THR A 33 6.90 -9.76 11.66
N ASN A 34 6.92 -9.10 12.81
CA ASN A 34 5.76 -8.88 13.68
C ASN A 34 4.80 -7.79 13.14
N LEU A 35 5.00 -7.31 11.91
CA LEU A 35 4.09 -6.41 11.22
C LEU A 35 3.38 -7.16 10.10
N LEU A 36 2.06 -7.00 10.01
CA LEU A 36 1.23 -7.56 8.94
C LEU A 36 0.57 -6.42 8.18
N GLN A 37 0.63 -6.48 6.85
CA GLN A 37 -0.05 -5.50 6.01
C GLN A 37 -1.48 -5.95 5.74
N ILE A 38 -2.41 -5.02 5.74
CA ILE A 38 -3.84 -5.23 5.53
C ILE A 38 -4.25 -4.37 4.33
N ARG A 39 -4.65 -5.02 3.23
CA ARG A 39 -5.02 -4.38 1.96
C ARG A 39 -6.50 -4.55 1.66
N PRO A 40 -7.36 -3.62 2.11
CA PRO A 40 -8.80 -3.75 1.93
C PRO A 40 -9.25 -3.38 0.50
N THR A 41 -8.46 -2.59 -0.23
CA THR A 41 -8.82 -2.07 -1.56
C THR A 41 -7.59 -1.90 -2.45
N THR A 42 -7.80 -1.94 -3.77
CA THR A 42 -6.80 -1.51 -4.78
C THR A 42 -7.18 -0.22 -5.48
N LEU A 43 -8.36 0.34 -5.18
CA LEU A 43 -8.81 1.60 -5.74
C LEU A 43 -7.88 2.76 -5.33
N CYS A 44 -7.79 3.76 -6.19
CA CYS A 44 -7.01 4.97 -5.95
C CYS A 44 -7.63 6.10 -6.77
N PRO A 45 -7.80 7.31 -6.20
CA PRO A 45 -8.35 8.44 -6.94
C PRO A 45 -7.29 9.13 -7.80
N LEU A 46 -6.01 8.94 -7.48
CA LEU A 46 -4.89 9.60 -8.13
C LEU A 46 -4.32 8.79 -9.31
N SER A 47 -3.38 9.36 -10.04
CA SER A 47 -2.66 8.66 -11.10
C SER A 47 -1.20 9.07 -11.12
N CYS A 48 -0.53 8.94 -9.97
CA CYS A 48 0.82 9.47 -9.77
C CYS A 48 1.77 8.96 -10.85
N ILE A 49 2.54 9.86 -11.43
CA ILE A 49 3.32 9.59 -12.66
C ILE A 49 4.48 8.61 -12.43
N PHE A 50 4.85 8.39 -11.17
CA PHE A 50 5.88 7.45 -10.71
C PHE A 50 5.30 6.22 -9.96
N CYS A 51 3.97 6.05 -9.93
CA CYS A 51 3.32 5.00 -9.14
C CYS A 51 3.84 3.60 -9.48
N SER A 52 4.39 2.91 -8.48
CA SER A 52 5.01 1.58 -8.60
C SER A 52 4.03 0.48 -9.03
N VAL A 53 2.75 0.67 -8.73
CA VAL A 53 1.66 -0.29 -8.98
C VAL A 53 0.66 0.19 -10.03
N ASP A 54 0.93 1.31 -10.72
CA ASP A 54 0.08 1.88 -11.78
C ASP A 54 -1.40 2.06 -11.37
N ALA A 55 -1.61 2.57 -10.15
CA ALA A 55 -2.93 2.74 -9.55
C ALA A 55 -3.75 3.87 -10.16
N GLY A 56 -5.08 3.73 -10.07
CA GLY A 56 -6.06 4.78 -10.32
C GLY A 56 -6.31 5.12 -11.81
N PRO A 57 -7.08 6.18 -12.12
CA PRO A 57 -7.86 6.32 -13.36
C PRO A 57 -7.09 6.32 -14.68
N ARG A 58 -5.75 6.48 -14.66
CA ARG A 58 -4.89 6.40 -15.86
C ARG A 58 -4.00 5.15 -15.92
N THR A 59 -4.38 4.07 -15.23
CA THR A 59 -3.73 2.75 -15.35
C THR A 59 -3.64 2.29 -16.80
N ARG A 60 -2.53 1.64 -17.14
CA ARG A 60 -2.32 0.98 -18.43
C ARG A 60 -2.36 -0.54 -18.29
N TRP A 61 -2.01 -1.05 -17.12
CA TRP A 61 -1.84 -2.48 -16.87
C TRP A 61 -2.96 -3.13 -16.07
N ARG A 62 -3.65 -2.40 -15.18
CA ARG A 62 -4.71 -3.00 -14.36
C ARG A 62 -5.95 -3.28 -15.18
N ALA A 63 -6.54 -4.45 -14.97
CA ALA A 63 -7.76 -4.91 -15.61
C ALA A 63 -8.96 -4.92 -14.64
N THR A 64 -8.70 -5.13 -13.36
CA THR A 64 -9.72 -5.23 -12.31
C THR A 64 -9.18 -4.60 -11.04
N GLU A 65 -10.03 -3.90 -10.30
CA GLU A 65 -9.71 -3.43 -8.96
C GLU A 65 -10.42 -4.35 -7.94
N TYR A 66 -9.79 -4.61 -6.80
CA TYR A 66 -10.34 -5.45 -5.74
C TYR A 66 -10.78 -4.61 -4.56
N VAL A 67 -11.88 -5.03 -3.94
CA VAL A 67 -12.33 -4.54 -2.62
C VAL A 67 -12.70 -5.76 -1.80
N VAL A 68 -12.29 -5.80 -0.53
CA VAL A 68 -12.80 -6.77 0.45
C VAL A 68 -13.94 -6.08 1.19
N GLY A 69 -15.17 -6.23 0.71
CA GLY A 69 -16.31 -5.45 1.24
C GLY A 69 -16.65 -5.77 2.70
N ASP A 70 -16.36 -6.99 3.16
CA ASP A 70 -16.66 -7.47 4.50
C ASP A 70 -15.44 -7.29 5.43
N VAL A 71 -15.57 -6.37 6.40
CA VAL A 71 -14.53 -6.05 7.40
C VAL A 71 -14.26 -7.25 8.31
N ASP A 72 -15.30 -7.95 8.77
CA ASP A 72 -15.15 -9.09 9.67
C ASP A 72 -14.42 -10.24 8.97
N TYR A 73 -14.67 -10.42 7.67
CA TYR A 73 -13.93 -11.38 6.87
C TYR A 73 -12.44 -11.03 6.76
N LEU A 74 -12.12 -9.75 6.57
CA LEU A 74 -10.74 -9.26 6.53
C LEU A 74 -10.02 -9.49 7.87
N LEU A 75 -10.69 -9.19 8.97
CA LEU A 75 -10.17 -9.34 10.33
C LEU A 75 -9.99 -10.81 10.72
N ALA A 76 -10.91 -11.69 10.33
CA ALA A 76 -10.76 -13.13 10.56
C ALA A 76 -9.49 -13.69 9.88
N TRP A 77 -9.15 -13.21 8.67
CA TRP A 77 -7.90 -13.58 8.00
C TRP A 77 -6.66 -12.95 8.63
N PHE A 78 -6.78 -11.73 9.15
CA PHE A 78 -5.72 -11.08 9.91
C PHE A 78 -5.41 -11.86 11.19
N GLU A 79 -6.42 -12.18 11.99
CA GLU A 79 -6.30 -13.02 13.19
C GLU A 79 -5.69 -14.38 12.85
N TRP A 80 -6.23 -15.07 11.84
CA TRP A 80 -5.67 -16.33 11.37
C TRP A 80 -4.18 -16.21 11.03
N ALA A 81 -3.73 -15.12 10.39
CA ALA A 81 -2.32 -14.91 10.07
C ALA A 81 -1.47 -14.70 11.34
N VAL A 82 -1.96 -13.94 12.31
CA VAL A 82 -1.32 -13.73 13.63
C VAL A 82 -1.13 -15.07 14.34
N GLU A 83 -2.18 -15.90 14.42
CA GLU A 83 -2.14 -17.23 15.03
C GLU A 83 -1.11 -18.14 14.35
N ARG A 84 -1.08 -18.20 13.01
CA ARG A 84 -0.13 -19.04 12.26
C ARG A 84 1.32 -18.63 12.48
N LYS A 85 1.55 -17.33 12.74
CA LYS A 85 2.86 -16.78 13.09
C LYS A 85 3.18 -16.97 14.58
N GLY A 86 2.20 -17.27 15.43
CA GLY A 86 2.38 -17.44 16.87
C GLY A 86 2.80 -16.12 17.54
N LEU A 87 2.25 -15.00 17.07
CA LEU A 87 2.55 -13.68 17.62
C LEU A 87 1.66 -13.41 18.84
N GLY A 88 2.26 -12.98 19.96
CA GLY A 88 1.52 -12.44 21.10
C GLY A 88 1.14 -10.96 20.94
N LYS A 89 1.90 -10.23 20.12
CA LYS A 89 1.67 -8.83 19.74
C LYS A 89 1.99 -8.62 18.26
N VAL A 90 1.24 -7.77 17.58
CA VAL A 90 1.40 -7.48 16.15
C VAL A 90 1.22 -6.00 15.85
N HIS A 91 1.92 -5.50 14.83
CA HIS A 91 1.65 -4.19 14.23
C HIS A 91 0.75 -4.39 13.01
N ALA A 92 -0.44 -3.78 13.03
CA ALA A 92 -1.34 -3.73 11.89
C ALA A 92 -0.95 -2.54 10.99
N TYR A 93 -0.64 -2.81 9.73
CA TYR A 93 -0.32 -1.77 8.75
C TYR A 93 -1.34 -1.77 7.62
N ILE A 94 -2.24 -0.79 7.62
CA ILE A 94 -3.23 -0.63 6.56
C ILE A 94 -2.56 0.04 5.37
N ASP A 95 -2.36 -0.73 4.31
CA ASP A 95 -1.82 -0.25 3.04
C ASP A 95 -2.74 -0.63 1.88
N ALA A 96 -2.40 -0.18 0.67
CA ALA A 96 -3.16 -0.55 -0.50
C ALA A 96 -2.25 -0.71 -1.71
N ALA A 97 -2.68 -1.52 -2.66
CA ALA A 97 -2.21 -1.33 -4.03
C ALA A 97 -2.99 -0.19 -4.68
N GLY A 98 -3.09 0.95 -4.00
CA GLY A 98 -4.03 2.04 -4.26
C GLY A 98 -3.94 3.09 -3.15
N ASP A 99 -5.07 3.63 -2.72
CA ASP A 99 -5.16 4.47 -1.51
C ASP A 99 -6.21 3.89 -0.55
N PRO A 100 -5.85 3.57 0.71
CA PRO A 100 -6.79 3.01 1.70
C PRO A 100 -8.03 3.87 1.94
N LEU A 101 -7.95 5.20 1.78
CA LEU A 101 -9.12 6.08 1.98
C LEU A 101 -10.21 5.92 0.91
N THR A 102 -9.96 5.10 -0.13
CA THR A 102 -11.04 4.67 -1.04
C THR A 102 -11.88 3.53 -0.50
N TYR A 103 -11.50 2.95 0.63
CA TYR A 103 -12.24 1.88 1.28
C TYR A 103 -13.37 2.48 2.15
N PRO A 104 -14.65 2.15 1.86
CA PRO A 104 -15.77 2.80 2.55
C PRO A 104 -15.88 2.45 4.05
N HIS A 105 -15.22 1.38 4.50
CA HIS A 105 -15.27 0.90 5.89
C HIS A 105 -13.94 1.13 6.62
N ILE A 106 -13.17 2.17 6.25
CA ILE A 106 -11.83 2.38 6.79
C ILE A 106 -11.84 2.69 8.30
N VAL A 107 -12.78 3.51 8.78
CA VAL A 107 -12.93 3.84 10.21
C VAL A 107 -13.35 2.59 11.00
N GLU A 108 -14.33 1.83 10.49
CA GLU A 108 -14.76 0.56 11.10
C GLU A 108 -13.62 -0.45 11.20
N LEU A 109 -12.80 -0.56 10.14
CA LEU A 109 -11.62 -1.43 10.14
C LEU A 109 -10.62 -1.04 11.24
N VAL A 110 -10.34 0.26 11.40
CA VAL A 110 -9.44 0.74 12.46
C VAL A 110 -10.02 0.45 13.84
N ALA A 111 -11.30 0.77 14.07
CA ALA A 111 -11.97 0.55 15.35
C ALA A 111 -11.93 -0.93 15.76
N LYS A 112 -12.31 -1.83 14.86
CA LYS A 112 -12.32 -3.27 15.12
C LYS A 112 -10.90 -3.85 15.28
N LEU A 113 -9.90 -3.33 14.57
CA LEU A 113 -8.50 -3.70 14.83
C LEU A 113 -8.06 -3.29 16.23
N ARG A 114 -8.49 -2.12 16.70
CA ARG A 114 -8.13 -1.59 18.02
C ARG A 114 -8.70 -2.43 19.16
N GLU A 115 -9.88 -3.03 18.96
CA GLU A 115 -10.51 -3.96 19.90
C GLU A 115 -9.76 -5.29 20.05
N MET A 116 -8.91 -5.66 19.10
CA MET A 116 -8.14 -6.91 19.16
C MET A 116 -6.99 -6.78 20.17
N PRO A 117 -6.96 -7.57 21.27
CA PRO A 117 -6.03 -7.35 22.39
C PRO A 117 -4.56 -7.60 22.04
N PHE A 118 -4.28 -8.31 20.95
CA PHE A 118 -2.92 -8.57 20.46
C PHE A 118 -2.41 -7.51 19.46
N VAL A 119 -3.23 -6.56 19.05
CA VAL A 119 -2.79 -5.46 18.17
C VAL A 119 -2.08 -4.41 19.02
N GLU A 120 -0.79 -4.20 18.77
CA GLU A 120 0.01 -3.22 19.52
C GLU A 120 -0.15 -1.83 18.92
N THR A 121 -0.04 -1.73 17.59
CA THR A 121 -0.15 -0.45 16.88
C THR A 121 -0.91 -0.62 15.56
N ILE A 122 -1.66 0.41 15.18
CA ILE A 122 -2.35 0.53 13.90
C ILE A 122 -1.76 1.73 13.16
N ALA A 123 -1.16 1.48 12.00
CA ALA A 123 -0.69 2.55 11.12
C ALA A 123 -1.30 2.42 9.74
N MET A 124 -1.56 3.54 9.08
CA MET A 124 -2.16 3.59 7.75
C MET A 124 -1.35 4.49 6.81
N GLU A 125 -1.17 4.09 5.55
CA GLU A 125 -0.66 4.99 4.51
C GLU A 125 -1.79 5.65 3.72
N THR A 126 -1.57 6.89 3.28
CA THR A 126 -2.43 7.57 2.32
C THR A 126 -1.67 8.68 1.62
N HIS A 127 -2.13 9.10 0.44
CA HIS A 127 -1.70 10.35 -0.17
C HIS A 127 -2.47 11.57 0.40
N GLY A 128 -3.50 11.34 1.22
CA GLY A 128 -4.30 12.39 1.85
C GLY A 128 -5.31 13.04 0.91
N ALA A 129 -5.41 12.61 -0.36
CA ALA A 129 -6.28 13.24 -1.35
C ALA A 129 -7.77 13.19 -1.00
N LEU A 130 -8.18 12.20 -0.20
CA LEU A 130 -9.54 12.04 0.32
C LEU A 130 -9.64 12.37 1.81
N LEU A 131 -8.53 12.72 2.47
CA LEU A 131 -8.52 13.01 3.90
C LEU A 131 -9.14 14.39 4.15
N THR A 132 -10.05 14.45 5.12
CA THR A 132 -10.67 15.66 5.66
C THR A 132 -10.36 15.73 7.16
N GLU A 133 -10.58 16.89 7.79
CA GLU A 133 -10.44 17.01 9.26
C GLU A 133 -11.39 16.05 9.98
N GLU A 134 -12.67 16.00 9.60
CA GLU A 134 -13.67 15.07 10.15
C GLU A 134 -13.23 13.60 10.02
N LEU A 135 -12.74 13.17 8.84
CA LEU A 135 -12.27 11.81 8.68
C LEU A 135 -11.00 11.53 9.49
N ALA A 136 -10.14 12.53 9.67
CA ALA A 136 -8.97 12.40 10.52
C ALA A 136 -9.37 12.25 12.00
N GLU A 137 -10.36 13.01 12.48
CA GLU A 137 -10.95 12.85 13.82
C GLU A 137 -11.55 11.46 14.01
N GLU A 138 -12.38 11.00 13.08
CA GLU A 138 -12.98 9.66 13.14
C GLU A 138 -11.92 8.55 13.21
N LEU A 139 -10.82 8.68 12.46
CA LEU A 139 -9.70 7.73 12.50
C LEU A 139 -8.93 7.81 13.82
N ASP A 140 -8.75 9.00 14.39
CA ASP A 140 -8.11 9.23 15.69
C ASP A 140 -8.91 8.55 16.80
N GLU A 141 -10.21 8.82 16.84
CA GLU A 141 -11.16 8.26 17.81
C GLU A 141 -11.28 6.74 17.68
N ALA A 142 -11.23 6.21 16.46
CA ALA A 142 -11.17 4.77 16.21
C ALA A 142 -9.87 4.11 16.70
N GLY A 143 -8.84 4.90 17.03
CA GLY A 143 -7.58 4.43 17.59
C GLY A 143 -6.49 4.19 16.56
N LEU A 144 -6.48 4.93 15.44
CA LEU A 144 -5.33 4.95 14.54
C LEU A 144 -4.13 5.57 15.25
N ASP A 145 -3.05 4.81 15.41
CA ASP A 145 -1.86 5.34 16.10
C ASP A 145 -1.01 6.25 15.22
N ARG A 146 -0.91 5.94 13.92
CA ARG A 146 -0.05 6.69 13.00
C ARG A 146 -0.57 6.77 11.58
N LEU A 147 -0.56 7.97 11.02
CA LEU A 147 -0.75 8.22 9.60
C LEU A 147 0.60 8.39 8.88
N ASN A 148 0.82 7.60 7.83
CA ASN A 148 1.94 7.73 6.90
C ASN A 148 1.48 8.50 5.66
N LEU A 149 1.76 9.81 5.61
CA LEU A 149 1.30 10.70 4.56
C LEU A 149 2.32 10.79 3.40
N SER A 150 1.91 10.36 2.21
CA SER A 150 2.69 10.53 0.98
C SER A 150 2.54 11.96 0.44
N LEU A 151 3.51 12.83 0.74
CA LEU A 151 3.53 14.23 0.35
C LEU A 151 4.77 14.53 -0.50
N ASP A 152 4.66 14.42 -1.83
CA ASP A 152 5.82 14.44 -2.72
C ASP A 152 6.31 15.83 -3.15
N ALA A 153 5.52 16.88 -2.91
CA ALA A 153 5.83 18.28 -3.16
C ALA A 153 4.93 19.17 -2.29
N LEU A 154 5.43 20.33 -1.87
CA LEU A 154 4.64 21.41 -1.27
C LEU A 154 4.16 22.41 -2.33
N ASP A 155 4.88 22.51 -3.45
CA ASP A 155 4.45 23.33 -4.59
C ASP A 155 3.16 22.76 -5.23
N PRO A 156 2.06 23.53 -5.32
CA PRO A 156 0.79 23.01 -5.82
C PRO A 156 0.82 22.53 -7.27
N GLU A 157 1.61 23.15 -8.14
CA GLU A 157 1.64 22.78 -9.56
C GLU A 157 2.45 21.50 -9.79
N LEU A 158 3.58 21.39 -9.11
CA LEU A 158 4.38 20.18 -9.09
C LEU A 158 3.61 19.04 -8.42
N ALA A 159 2.89 19.29 -7.33
CA ALA A 159 2.08 18.28 -6.66
C ALA A 159 0.95 17.75 -7.57
N ARG A 160 0.25 18.61 -8.32
CA ARG A 160 -0.71 18.20 -9.37
C ARG A 160 -0.06 17.36 -10.46
N THR A 161 1.12 17.75 -10.89
CA THR A 161 1.90 17.04 -11.92
C THR A 161 2.30 15.64 -11.42
N LEU A 162 2.84 15.56 -10.21
CA LEU A 162 3.30 14.34 -9.55
C LEU A 162 2.16 13.37 -9.28
N SER A 163 1.05 13.85 -8.69
CA SER A 163 -0.16 13.06 -8.41
C SER A 163 -0.89 12.65 -9.68
N GLY A 164 -0.64 13.37 -10.78
CA GLY A 164 -1.26 13.09 -12.05
C GLY A 164 -2.77 13.29 -12.04
N ALA A 165 -3.25 14.20 -11.19
CA ALA A 165 -4.66 14.53 -11.01
C ALA A 165 -4.78 16.08 -11.00
N PRO A 166 -5.38 16.70 -12.04
CA PRO A 166 -5.50 18.16 -12.12
C PRO A 166 -6.29 18.80 -10.98
N TRP A 167 -7.20 18.05 -10.36
CA TRP A 167 -8.02 18.50 -9.23
C TRP A 167 -7.32 18.40 -7.88
N PHE A 168 -6.15 17.75 -7.80
CA PHE A 168 -5.45 17.55 -6.55
C PHE A 168 -4.94 18.90 -6.00
N ASP A 169 -5.30 19.22 -4.76
CA ASP A 169 -4.82 20.40 -4.07
C ASP A 169 -4.02 19.99 -2.83
N VAL A 170 -2.71 20.18 -2.91
CA VAL A 170 -1.81 19.83 -1.82
C VAL A 170 -1.96 20.73 -0.60
N ARG A 171 -2.47 21.97 -0.78
CA ARG A 171 -2.66 22.91 0.33
C ARG A 171 -3.69 22.38 1.32
N ARG A 172 -4.79 21.81 0.82
CA ARG A 172 -5.78 21.12 1.66
C ARG A 172 -5.17 19.96 2.43
N VAL A 173 -4.27 19.18 1.79
CA VAL A 173 -3.61 18.06 2.46
C VAL A 173 -2.67 18.56 3.56
N ILE A 174 -1.96 19.67 3.34
CA ILE A 174 -1.10 20.32 4.33
C ILE A 174 -1.93 20.86 5.50
N GLU A 175 -3.05 21.54 5.23
CA GLU A 175 -3.97 22.05 6.26
C GLU A 175 -4.46 20.92 7.18
N VAL A 176 -4.92 19.80 6.60
CA VAL A 176 -5.36 18.64 7.39
C VAL A 176 -4.19 17.98 8.13
N ALA A 177 -2.99 17.93 7.54
CA ALA A 177 -1.82 17.39 8.20
C ALA A 177 -1.40 18.24 9.42
N GLU A 178 -1.44 19.56 9.30
CA GLU A 178 -1.19 20.48 10.41
C GLU A 178 -2.24 20.31 11.50
N TYR A 179 -3.52 20.15 11.12
CA TYR A 179 -4.60 19.85 12.06
C TYR A 179 -4.38 18.55 12.83
N VAL A 180 -4.02 17.46 12.14
CA VAL A 180 -3.68 16.17 12.77
C VAL A 180 -2.58 16.35 13.83
N ILE A 181 -1.54 17.11 13.50
CA ILE A 181 -0.41 17.31 14.43
C ILE A 181 -0.83 18.18 15.62
N SER A 182 -1.58 19.26 15.41
CA SER A 182 -1.92 20.21 16.47
C SER A 182 -3.04 19.73 17.40
N SER A 183 -3.97 18.94 16.87
CA SER A 183 -5.29 18.72 17.48
C SER A 183 -5.59 17.26 17.83
N LEU A 184 -4.92 16.29 17.19
CA LEU A 184 -5.22 14.87 17.34
C LEU A 184 -4.12 14.10 18.08
N HIS A 185 -4.48 12.91 18.57
CA HIS A 185 -3.57 12.03 19.31
C HIS A 185 -2.64 11.23 18.40
N MET A 186 -3.11 10.85 17.22
CA MET A 186 -2.36 10.08 16.24
C MET A 186 -1.09 10.81 15.83
N ASP A 187 -0.05 10.03 15.51
CA ASP A 187 1.20 10.58 15.02
C ASP A 187 1.19 10.71 13.50
N LEU A 188 2.00 11.61 12.97
CA LEU A 188 2.16 11.82 11.54
C LEU A 188 3.60 11.53 11.11
N LEU A 189 3.75 10.65 10.13
CA LEU A 189 5.00 10.43 9.40
C LEU A 189 4.82 10.88 7.95
N VAL A 190 5.68 11.79 7.50
CA VAL A 190 5.67 12.30 6.12
C VAL A 190 6.64 11.48 5.26
N ALA A 191 6.13 10.87 4.19
CA ALA A 191 6.83 9.85 3.41
C ALA A 191 6.94 10.19 1.91
N PRO A 192 7.65 11.27 1.52
CA PRO A 192 7.81 11.64 0.12
C PRO A 192 8.57 10.57 -0.66
N VAL A 193 8.18 10.32 -1.90
CA VAL A 193 9.00 9.63 -2.90
C VAL A 193 9.92 10.64 -3.56
N TRP A 194 11.22 10.44 -3.38
CA TRP A 194 12.23 11.23 -4.06
C TRP A 194 12.44 10.74 -5.49
N VAL A 195 11.91 11.50 -6.46
CA VAL A 195 12.01 11.29 -7.90
C VAL A 195 13.14 12.17 -8.47
N PRO A 196 14.31 11.59 -8.82
CA PRO A 196 15.49 12.36 -9.20
C PRO A 196 15.24 13.25 -10.41
N GLY A 197 15.67 14.51 -10.33
CA GLY A 197 15.49 15.51 -11.40
C GLY A 197 14.08 16.09 -11.51
N VAL A 198 13.15 15.68 -10.64
CA VAL A 198 11.75 16.13 -10.69
C VAL A 198 11.38 16.90 -9.43
N ASN A 199 11.59 16.33 -8.24
CA ASN A 199 11.24 16.96 -6.97
C ASN A 199 12.44 17.10 -6.01
N ASP A 200 13.67 17.13 -6.54
CA ASP A 200 14.88 17.22 -5.71
C ASP A 200 14.86 18.41 -4.75
N ALA A 201 14.35 19.56 -5.20
CA ALA A 201 14.25 20.79 -4.42
C ALA A 201 13.11 20.78 -3.39
N GLU A 202 12.16 19.85 -3.51
CA GLU A 202 11.05 19.72 -2.55
C GLU A 202 11.47 18.92 -1.33
N ILE A 203 12.40 17.96 -1.44
CA ILE A 203 12.77 17.09 -0.32
C ILE A 203 13.28 17.90 0.89
N PRO A 204 14.24 18.85 0.75
CA PRO A 204 14.65 19.70 1.86
C PRO A 204 13.52 20.57 2.43
N LYS A 205 12.66 21.13 1.57
CA LYS A 205 11.52 21.95 2.01
C LYS A 205 10.51 21.13 2.82
N ILE A 206 10.27 19.89 2.41
CA ILE A 206 9.40 18.96 3.14
C ILE A 206 10.01 18.64 4.50
N ILE A 207 11.32 18.37 4.58
CA ILE A 207 12.01 18.17 5.86
C ILE A 207 11.80 19.38 6.78
N GLU A 208 12.07 20.60 6.28
CA GLU A 208 11.91 21.84 7.02
C GLU A 208 10.47 22.05 7.49
N TRP A 209 9.50 21.93 6.58
CA TRP A 209 8.08 22.05 6.92
C TRP A 209 7.68 21.02 7.98
N THR A 210 8.00 19.74 7.79
CA THR A 210 7.63 18.66 8.71
C THR A 210 8.19 18.89 10.12
N LEU A 211 9.42 19.40 10.23
CA LEU A 211 10.01 19.75 11.53
C LEU A 211 9.34 20.98 12.15
N ASN A 212 9.03 22.01 11.35
CA ASN A 212 8.40 23.24 11.82
C ASN A 212 7.00 22.99 12.39
N VAL A 213 6.23 22.08 11.78
CA VAL A 213 4.88 21.73 12.26
C VAL A 213 4.91 20.77 13.45
N GLY A 214 6.07 20.18 13.78
CA GLY A 214 6.23 19.31 14.94
C GLY A 214 5.72 17.87 14.74
N ALA A 215 5.77 17.35 13.52
CA ALA A 215 5.44 15.95 13.25
C ALA A 215 6.44 14.99 13.93
N GLY A 216 6.08 13.71 14.05
CA GLY A 216 6.94 12.67 14.63
C GLY A 216 7.04 12.74 16.15
N LYS A 217 5.90 12.70 16.84
CA LYS A 217 5.80 12.74 18.31
C LYS A 217 6.33 11.47 18.97
N ARG A 218 5.97 10.30 18.41
CA ARG A 218 6.33 8.96 18.91
C ARG A 218 7.24 8.21 17.95
N TRP A 219 7.01 8.35 16.65
CA TRP A 219 7.80 7.75 15.58
C TRP A 219 8.61 8.81 14.83
N PRO A 220 9.59 8.40 14.00
CA PRO A 220 10.32 9.35 13.18
C PRO A 220 9.36 10.19 12.31
N PRO A 221 9.59 11.50 12.19
CA PRO A 221 8.72 12.40 11.44
C PRO A 221 8.73 12.17 9.92
N LEU A 222 9.82 11.61 9.41
CA LEU A 222 10.09 11.52 7.97
C LEU A 222 10.54 10.13 7.56
N GLY A 223 9.90 9.57 6.55
CA GLY A 223 10.27 8.32 5.88
C GLY A 223 10.49 8.53 4.39
N ILE A 224 11.53 9.26 4.00
CA ILE A 224 11.83 9.56 2.59
C ILE A 224 12.03 8.24 1.84
N GLN A 225 11.29 8.08 0.74
CA GLN A 225 11.27 6.87 -0.07
C GLN A 225 12.10 7.09 -1.33
N LYS A 226 12.87 6.07 -1.70
CA LYS A 226 13.66 6.09 -2.92
C LYS A 226 12.79 5.70 -4.11
N TYR A 227 12.78 6.52 -5.17
CA TYR A 227 12.17 6.12 -6.44
C TYR A 227 12.83 4.85 -7.01
N GLU A 228 11.99 3.90 -7.44
CA GLU A 228 12.35 2.61 -8.01
C GLU A 228 11.51 2.31 -9.26
N LEU A 229 12.07 1.55 -10.19
CA LEU A 229 11.35 1.15 -11.40
C LEU A 229 10.71 -0.22 -11.22
N HIS A 230 9.40 -0.27 -11.40
CA HIS A 230 8.63 -1.51 -11.35
C HIS A 230 8.19 -1.94 -12.75
N LYS A 231 8.13 -3.26 -12.99
CA LYS A 231 7.79 -3.83 -14.31
C LYS A 231 6.48 -3.26 -14.86
N TYR A 232 5.44 -3.22 -14.02
CA TYR A 232 4.10 -2.73 -14.35
C TYR A 232 3.81 -1.35 -13.73
N GLY A 233 4.80 -0.66 -13.19
CA GLY A 233 4.65 0.70 -12.66
C GLY A 233 4.77 1.76 -13.76
N ARG A 234 4.37 2.99 -13.44
CA ARG A 234 4.57 4.14 -14.32
C ARG A 234 6.03 4.59 -14.28
N LYS A 235 6.57 4.90 -15.45
CA LYS A 235 7.97 5.26 -15.63
C LYS A 235 8.04 6.62 -16.29
N LEU A 236 8.77 7.55 -15.68
CA LEU A 236 8.99 8.86 -16.24
C LEU A 236 10.07 8.78 -17.33
N LYS A 237 9.82 9.41 -18.47
CA LYS A 237 10.81 9.44 -19.57
C LYS A 237 12.02 10.26 -19.12
N GLY A 238 13.22 9.68 -19.28
CA GLY A 238 14.47 10.36 -18.96
C GLY A 238 14.88 10.33 -17.48
N VAL A 239 14.03 9.87 -16.57
CA VAL A 239 14.34 9.77 -15.14
C VAL A 239 14.89 8.39 -14.82
N LYS A 240 16.03 8.35 -14.11
CA LYS A 240 16.66 7.10 -13.64
C LYS A 240 16.67 7.07 -12.12
N PRO A 241 16.36 5.92 -11.49
CA PRO A 241 16.58 5.74 -10.07
C PRO A 241 18.03 6.02 -9.70
N MET A 242 18.25 6.74 -8.60
CA MET A 242 19.58 6.87 -8.02
C MET A 242 20.07 5.53 -7.44
N SER A 243 21.36 5.41 -7.16
CA SER A 243 21.87 4.25 -6.42
C SER A 243 21.50 4.34 -4.93
N TRP A 244 21.40 3.20 -4.24
CA TRP A 244 21.19 3.17 -2.78
C TRP A 244 22.30 3.91 -2.02
N ARG A 245 23.55 3.84 -2.50
CA ARG A 245 24.68 4.57 -1.90
C ARG A 245 24.46 6.08 -1.99
N ALA A 246 24.05 6.59 -3.15
CA ALA A 246 23.77 8.02 -3.34
C ALA A 246 22.59 8.46 -2.48
N PHE A 247 21.50 7.69 -2.48
CA PHE A 247 20.31 7.96 -1.68
C PHE A 247 20.64 8.09 -0.19
N TYR A 248 21.24 7.06 0.42
CA TYR A 248 21.58 7.09 1.84
C TYR A 248 22.68 8.10 2.17
N SER A 249 23.56 8.42 1.23
CA SER A 249 24.55 9.48 1.43
C SER A 249 23.90 10.86 1.50
N ALA A 250 22.85 11.11 0.71
CA ALA A 250 22.11 12.37 0.78
C ALA A 250 21.27 12.45 2.05
N LEU A 251 20.58 11.37 2.42
CA LEU A 251 19.84 11.33 3.68
C LEU A 251 20.74 11.64 4.88
N ARG A 252 21.90 11.00 5.01
CA ARG A 252 22.85 11.28 6.10
C ARG A 252 23.32 12.75 6.17
N LYS A 253 23.49 13.40 5.01
CA LYS A 253 23.84 14.83 4.97
C LYS A 253 22.70 15.68 5.55
N TRP A 254 21.46 15.37 5.19
CA TRP A 254 20.30 16.05 5.74
C TRP A 254 20.03 15.69 7.20
N GLU A 255 20.37 14.48 7.66
CA GLU A 255 20.31 14.14 9.09
C GLU A 255 21.21 15.07 9.91
N GLU A 256 22.45 15.29 9.45
CA GLU A 256 23.41 16.20 10.09
C GLU A 256 22.94 17.66 10.00
N GLN A 257 22.47 18.09 8.82
CA GLN A 257 22.04 19.47 8.58
C GLN A 257 20.81 19.87 9.40
N TYR A 258 19.81 18.99 9.48
CA TYR A 258 18.50 19.29 10.09
C TYR A 258 18.33 18.70 11.49
N GLY A 259 19.30 17.91 11.98
CA GLY A 259 19.25 17.31 13.31
C GLY A 259 18.12 16.29 13.49
N VAL A 260 17.71 15.61 12.41
CA VAL A 260 16.60 14.63 12.39
C VAL A 260 17.05 13.30 11.82
N LYS A 261 16.48 12.19 12.30
CA LYS A 261 16.75 10.87 11.72
C LYS A 261 15.96 10.66 10.42
N LEU A 262 16.65 10.32 9.34
CA LEU A 262 16.10 10.08 8.00
C LEU A 262 16.48 8.69 7.47
N VAL A 263 17.58 8.09 7.94
CA VAL A 263 17.94 6.72 7.63
C VAL A 263 17.23 5.79 8.60
N LEU A 264 15.99 5.44 8.24
CA LEU A 264 15.13 4.60 9.07
C LEU A 264 15.46 3.12 8.94
N THR A 265 15.15 2.39 10.00
CA THR A 265 15.24 0.93 10.10
C THR A 265 13.92 0.38 10.64
N PRO A 266 13.62 -0.92 10.45
CA PRO A 266 12.43 -1.53 11.04
C PRO A 266 12.31 -1.31 12.56
N ARG A 267 13.44 -1.23 13.28
CA ARG A 267 13.46 -1.02 14.73
C ARG A 267 12.94 0.35 15.17
N ASP A 268 12.97 1.34 14.29
CA ASP A 268 12.39 2.67 14.57
C ASP A 268 10.86 2.64 14.69
N PHE A 269 10.26 1.49 14.36
CA PHE A 269 8.83 1.21 14.42
C PHE A 269 8.53 -0.04 15.25
N ASP A 270 9.47 -0.50 16.08
CA ASP A 270 9.38 -1.75 16.85
C ASP A 270 9.16 -3.01 16.01
N ILE A 271 9.52 -2.94 14.72
CA ILE A 271 9.39 -4.07 13.80
C ILE A 271 10.61 -4.99 13.94
N VAL A 272 10.33 -6.23 14.31
CA VAL A 272 11.33 -7.31 14.45
C VAL A 272 10.99 -8.50 13.55
N LYS A 273 11.99 -9.33 13.28
CA LYS A 273 11.77 -10.58 12.53
C LYS A 273 10.87 -11.51 13.33
N ALA A 274 9.96 -12.18 12.64
CA ALA A 274 9.08 -13.19 13.22
C ALA A 274 8.87 -14.37 12.27
N LYS A 275 8.28 -15.44 12.79
CA LYS A 275 7.87 -16.60 11.99
C LYS A 275 6.95 -16.15 10.86
N ARG A 276 7.07 -16.80 9.69
CA ARG A 276 6.20 -16.55 8.54
C ARG A 276 4.94 -17.41 8.57
N VAL A 277 3.86 -16.92 7.98
CA VAL A 277 2.74 -17.75 7.58
C VAL A 277 3.27 -18.86 6.64
N PRO A 278 2.84 -20.13 6.81
CA PRO A 278 3.36 -21.23 6.00
C PRO A 278 3.23 -21.00 4.49
N ILE A 279 4.35 -21.20 3.79
CA ILE A 279 4.43 -21.27 2.34
C ILE A 279 3.98 -22.66 1.90
N VAL A 280 3.00 -22.74 1.00
CA VAL A 280 2.31 -24.01 0.64
C VAL A 280 2.53 -24.45 -0.81
N PHE A 281 3.32 -23.70 -1.57
CA PHE A 281 3.72 -24.05 -2.93
C PHE A 281 5.23 -23.94 -3.09
N ARG A 282 5.81 -24.79 -3.94
CA ARG A 282 7.19 -24.68 -4.38
C ARG A 282 7.27 -24.09 -5.78
N ARG A 283 8.36 -23.39 -6.08
CA ARG A 283 8.64 -22.93 -7.43
C ARG A 283 8.79 -24.13 -8.36
N PHE A 284 8.19 -24.04 -9.55
CA PHE A 284 8.09 -25.07 -10.58
C PHE A 284 7.23 -26.28 -10.22
N GLU A 285 6.48 -26.22 -9.12
CA GLU A 285 5.50 -27.25 -8.80
C GLU A 285 4.29 -27.17 -9.75
N LYS A 286 3.85 -28.32 -10.25
CA LYS A 286 2.58 -28.45 -10.99
C LYS A 286 1.42 -28.64 -10.00
N VAL A 287 0.36 -27.85 -10.17
CA VAL A 287 -0.77 -27.81 -9.24
C VAL A 287 -2.09 -27.57 -9.97
N GLY A 288 -3.17 -28.14 -9.45
CA GLY A 288 -4.53 -27.81 -9.86
C GLY A 288 -5.00 -26.55 -9.15
N LEU A 289 -5.44 -25.54 -9.91
CA LEU A 289 -5.92 -24.26 -9.41
C LEU A 289 -7.38 -24.06 -9.79
N LYS A 290 -8.24 -23.72 -8.83
CA LYS A 290 -9.63 -23.36 -9.11
C LYS A 290 -9.72 -21.87 -9.46
N ILE A 291 -10.19 -21.54 -10.66
CA ILE A 291 -10.36 -20.14 -11.08
C ILE A 291 -11.56 -19.53 -10.33
N VAL A 292 -11.36 -18.36 -9.72
CA VAL A 292 -12.38 -17.68 -8.89
C VAL A 292 -12.77 -16.30 -9.41
N GLY A 293 -12.01 -15.72 -10.34
CA GLY A 293 -12.34 -14.40 -10.86
C GLY A 293 -11.29 -13.84 -11.82
N PRO A 294 -11.51 -12.59 -12.27
CA PRO A 294 -10.55 -11.88 -13.11
C PRO A 294 -9.29 -11.53 -12.33
N GLY A 295 -8.15 -11.51 -13.01
CA GLY A 295 -6.88 -11.11 -12.40
C GLY A 295 -6.72 -9.59 -12.30
N TRP A 296 -5.79 -9.18 -11.44
CA TRP A 296 -5.52 -7.76 -11.17
C TRP A 296 -5.03 -7.01 -12.41
N LEU A 297 -4.06 -7.61 -13.11
CA LEU A 297 -3.46 -7.07 -14.31
C LEU A 297 -4.06 -7.73 -15.56
N LYS A 298 -3.97 -7.03 -16.69
CA LYS A 298 -4.30 -7.59 -18.00
C LYS A 298 -3.51 -8.88 -18.25
N GLY A 299 -4.20 -9.86 -18.83
CA GLY A 299 -3.62 -11.19 -19.11
C GLY A 299 -3.46 -12.07 -17.86
N GLN A 300 -4.29 -11.84 -16.84
CA GLN A 300 -4.30 -12.63 -15.61
C GLN A 300 -5.70 -13.08 -15.21
N TRP A 301 -5.77 -14.24 -14.53
CA TRP A 301 -6.92 -14.69 -13.76
C TRP A 301 -6.55 -14.82 -12.27
N LEU A 302 -7.57 -14.79 -11.42
CA LEU A 302 -7.47 -15.05 -10.00
C LEU A 302 -7.88 -16.50 -9.72
N ALA A 303 -7.03 -17.25 -9.02
CA ALA A 303 -7.30 -18.63 -8.68
C ALA A 303 -7.01 -18.94 -7.22
N THR A 304 -7.53 -20.07 -6.73
CA THR A 304 -7.28 -20.54 -5.36
C THR A 304 -6.85 -22.01 -5.34
N ALA A 305 -5.99 -22.34 -4.38
CA ALA A 305 -5.64 -23.71 -4.02
C ALA A 305 -5.01 -23.73 -2.62
N ARG A 306 -5.19 -24.81 -1.87
CA ARG A 306 -4.57 -25.02 -0.53
C ARG A 306 -4.75 -23.83 0.43
N GLY A 307 -5.93 -23.20 0.40
CA GLY A 307 -6.24 -22.04 1.24
C GLY A 307 -5.40 -20.79 0.92
N ARG A 308 -4.94 -20.64 -0.33
CA ARG A 308 -4.22 -19.46 -0.83
C ARG A 308 -4.81 -18.98 -2.14
N VAL A 309 -4.62 -17.70 -2.40
CA VAL A 309 -4.81 -17.08 -3.72
C VAL A 309 -3.54 -17.22 -4.54
N VAL A 310 -3.71 -17.40 -5.85
CA VAL A 310 -2.63 -17.50 -6.84
C VAL A 310 -3.01 -16.63 -8.04
N ALA A 311 -2.10 -15.76 -8.47
CA ALA A 311 -2.25 -15.03 -9.73
C ALA A 311 -1.85 -15.96 -10.89
N VAL A 312 -2.77 -16.25 -11.80
CA VAL A 312 -2.50 -17.04 -13.01
C VAL A 312 -2.21 -16.09 -14.16
N VAL A 313 -1.05 -16.21 -14.80
CA VAL A 313 -0.57 -15.28 -15.84
C VAL A 313 -0.50 -15.93 -17.21
N GLY A 314 -0.51 -15.10 -18.26
CA GLY A 314 -0.37 -15.55 -19.65
C GLY A 314 -1.65 -16.17 -20.19
N VAL A 315 -2.79 -15.69 -19.70
CA VAL A 315 -4.13 -16.12 -20.08
C VAL A 315 -4.84 -14.98 -20.82
N GLU A 316 -5.78 -15.33 -21.69
CA GLU A 316 -6.56 -14.38 -22.47
C GLU A 316 -8.07 -14.61 -22.26
N GLY A 317 -8.86 -13.57 -22.49
CA GLY A 317 -10.32 -13.64 -22.33
C GLY A 317 -10.81 -13.64 -20.89
N ASP A 318 -12.12 -13.77 -20.74
CA ASP A 318 -12.78 -13.82 -19.44
C ASP A 318 -12.41 -15.12 -18.68
N PRO A 319 -12.27 -15.05 -17.34
CA PRO A 319 -11.91 -16.20 -16.53
C PRO A 319 -12.98 -17.31 -16.58
N PRO A 320 -12.60 -18.59 -16.76
CA PRO A 320 -13.53 -19.72 -16.65
C PRO A 320 -13.83 -20.02 -15.17
N VAL A 321 -14.55 -19.11 -14.50
CA VAL A 321 -14.83 -19.16 -13.06
C VAL A 321 -15.46 -20.51 -12.68
N GLY A 322 -14.95 -21.10 -11.60
CA GLY A 322 -15.38 -22.41 -11.10
C GLY A 322 -14.61 -23.59 -11.69
N GLN A 323 -13.98 -23.43 -12.85
CA GLN A 323 -13.17 -24.50 -13.46
C GLN A 323 -11.82 -24.65 -12.76
N SER A 324 -11.30 -25.88 -12.80
CA SER A 324 -9.95 -26.17 -12.34
C SER A 324 -8.99 -26.27 -13.52
N VAL A 325 -7.88 -25.57 -13.45
CA VAL A 325 -6.82 -25.60 -14.47
C VAL A 325 -5.54 -26.20 -13.89
N SER A 326 -4.77 -26.90 -14.72
CA SER A 326 -3.42 -27.30 -14.35
C SER A 326 -2.46 -26.14 -14.60
N ALA A 327 -1.61 -25.82 -13.64
CA ALA A 327 -0.67 -24.72 -13.73
C ALA A 327 0.68 -25.06 -13.09
N ILE A 328 1.74 -24.40 -13.54
CA ILE A 328 3.07 -24.45 -12.94
C ILE A 328 3.31 -23.16 -12.16
N VAL A 329 3.70 -23.29 -10.89
CA VAL A 329 4.00 -22.14 -10.02
C VAL A 329 5.33 -21.52 -10.46
N LEU A 330 5.30 -20.32 -11.02
CA LEU A 330 6.48 -19.61 -11.52
C LEU A 330 7.24 -18.86 -10.44
N ARG A 331 6.51 -18.31 -9.47
CA ARG A 331 7.09 -17.45 -8.42
C ARG A 331 6.45 -17.75 -7.07
N VAL A 332 7.32 -17.87 -6.07
CA VAL A 332 6.99 -17.91 -4.65
C VAL A 332 7.87 -16.89 -3.96
N LYS A 333 7.30 -15.80 -3.45
CA LYS A 333 8.05 -14.78 -2.69
C LYS A 333 7.17 -14.19 -1.61
N ASP A 334 7.62 -14.25 -0.36
CA ASP A 334 6.86 -13.73 0.80
C ASP A 334 5.42 -14.26 0.87
N GLY A 335 5.24 -15.55 0.56
CA GLY A 335 3.91 -16.15 0.52
C GLY A 335 3.00 -15.65 -0.61
N ILE A 336 3.52 -14.88 -1.57
CA ILE A 336 2.81 -14.45 -2.78
C ILE A 336 3.13 -15.40 -3.92
N TYR A 337 2.08 -15.83 -4.64
CA TYR A 337 2.16 -16.89 -5.64
C TYR A 337 1.73 -16.40 -7.03
N VAL A 338 2.56 -16.75 -8.02
CA VAL A 338 2.25 -16.53 -9.44
C VAL A 338 2.44 -17.85 -10.17
N ALA A 339 1.47 -18.26 -10.96
CA ALA A 339 1.48 -19.48 -11.75
C ALA A 339 1.14 -19.21 -13.22
N HIS A 340 1.49 -20.14 -14.09
CA HIS A 340 1.14 -20.11 -15.51
C HIS A 340 0.45 -21.42 -15.88
N VAL A 341 -0.59 -21.35 -16.72
CA VAL A 341 -1.33 -22.54 -17.18
C VAL A 341 -0.36 -23.47 -17.92
N SER A 342 -0.47 -24.77 -17.63
CA SER A 342 0.40 -25.82 -18.19
C SER A 342 -0.06 -26.35 -19.53
#